data_AF-A0A1V5HAW4-F1
#
_entry.id   AF-A0A1V5HAW4-F1
#
_cell.length_a   1.000
_cell.length_b   1.000
_cell.length_c   1.000
_cell.angle_alpha   90.00
_cell.angle_beta   90.00
_cell.angle_gamma   90.00
#
_symmetry.space_group_name_H-M   'P 1'
#
loop_
_entity.id
_entity.type
_entity.pdbx_description
1 polymer ?
#
loop_
_entity_poly.entity_id
_entity_poly.type
_entity_poly.pdbx_seq_one_letter_code
_entity_poly.pdbx_strand_id
1 'polypeptide(L)'
;MATTAIPDGKTASAPTGDGVTDNSPIFEEAFARLAAAGVAGLRLPAGIYRVSRTLELPTGVSLLLDPGARIVAMPRFAGEAMIRKQRCQTHAWGGRISGGMIDGGKQDLIGIHVPGACRMDIADIEIVDCLRKGIYIGLPVGEKTWGYEVSVRGVRCAIDMQTRHAPGSVGLHYEQVTDSYVSQVVIIGYETGVAAESSSNDFSQVHVWSVPAHGPLKRNFYCNGWGDSYSQCYADAPFDEGRECYGFVVNRPFNRFTGCRVYSNNYTFDNTVVGFHITASGTHGSYLGNLFTAGTERRIKAAYAGSLEAATILGNGYDPNILAGRENRIPSDTGGISHVPRLTVGDDRPDPKHE
;
A
#
# COMPACT_ATOMS: atom_id res chain seq x y z
N MET A 1 8.73 31.35 -17.21
CA MET A 1 7.77 32.21 -16.50
C MET A 1 6.39 31.56 -16.59
N ALA A 2 5.93 30.91 -15.53
CA ALA A 2 4.58 30.39 -15.44
C ALA A 2 3.86 31.18 -14.34
N THR A 3 2.93 32.01 -14.76
CA THR A 3 2.07 32.84 -13.92
C THR A 3 1.05 31.96 -13.20
N THR A 4 1.05 32.02 -11.87
CA THR A 4 -0.19 31.85 -11.09
C THR A 4 -1.11 33.00 -11.46
N ALA A 5 -1.92 32.83 -12.50
CA ALA A 5 -3.01 33.77 -12.77
C ALA A 5 -4.09 33.53 -11.72
N ILE A 6 -3.96 34.24 -10.60
CA ILE A 6 -5.00 34.41 -9.59
C ILE A 6 -5.89 35.56 -10.10
N PRO A 7 -7.19 35.34 -10.35
CA PRO A 7 -8.10 36.45 -10.53
C PRO A 7 -8.18 37.19 -9.18
N ASP A 8 -7.84 38.48 -9.14
CA ASP A 8 -8.08 39.46 -8.05
C ASP A 8 -6.86 40.25 -7.53
N GLY A 9 -5.75 40.32 -8.26
CA GLY A 9 -4.81 41.45 -8.14
C GLY A 9 -4.12 41.67 -6.78
N LYS A 10 -4.29 40.76 -5.80
CA LYS A 10 -3.49 40.68 -4.58
C LYS A 10 -2.48 39.56 -4.75
N THR A 11 -1.22 39.90 -5.02
CA THR A 11 -0.14 38.92 -5.14
C THR A 11 0.15 38.31 -3.77
N ALA A 12 -0.42 37.14 -3.54
CA ALA A 12 0.11 36.13 -2.64
C ALA A 12 1.63 36.01 -2.76
N SER A 13 2.36 35.93 -1.65
CA SER A 13 3.68 35.30 -1.72
C SER A 13 3.47 33.84 -2.13
N ALA A 14 4.07 33.41 -3.24
CA ALA A 14 4.12 32.00 -3.59
C ALA A 14 5.10 31.27 -2.65
N PRO A 15 4.89 29.97 -2.37
CA PRO A 15 5.92 29.19 -1.70
C PRO A 15 7.27 29.37 -2.39
N THR A 16 8.31 29.59 -1.58
CA THR A 16 9.69 29.83 -2.01
C THR A 16 10.47 28.52 -1.90
N GLY A 17 10.90 27.99 -3.04
CA GLY A 17 11.63 26.72 -3.16
C GLY A 17 13.14 26.84 -2.94
N ASP A 18 13.58 27.74 -2.07
CA ASP A 18 14.99 28.07 -1.82
C ASP A 18 15.72 27.07 -0.92
N GLY A 19 14.98 26.11 -0.35
CA GLY A 19 15.51 25.16 0.61
C GLY A 19 16.04 25.84 1.86
N VAL A 20 15.44 26.94 2.33
CA VAL A 20 15.75 27.60 3.61
C VAL A 20 14.49 28.12 4.27
N THR A 21 13.64 28.82 3.51
CA THR A 21 12.42 29.47 4.00
C THR A 21 11.42 28.46 4.54
N ASP A 22 10.89 28.73 5.73
CA ASP A 22 9.71 28.02 6.23
C ASP A 22 8.46 28.48 5.47
N ASN A 23 7.94 27.59 4.63
CA ASN A 23 6.81 27.83 3.75
C ASN A 23 5.47 27.51 4.39
N SER A 24 5.41 26.94 5.60
CA SER A 24 4.15 26.59 6.26
C SER A 24 3.11 27.74 6.26
N PRO A 25 3.43 28.97 6.72
CA PRO A 25 2.45 30.07 6.67
C PRO A 25 2.07 30.48 5.24
N ILE A 26 2.99 30.34 4.28
CA ILE A 26 2.77 30.70 2.87
C ILE A 26 1.81 29.70 2.22
N PHE A 27 1.98 28.41 2.51
CA PHE A 27 1.06 27.36 2.07
C PHE A 27 -0.34 27.57 2.64
N GLU A 28 -0.47 27.84 3.94
CA GLU A 28 -1.76 28.11 4.60
C GLU A 28 -2.53 29.24 3.90
N GLU A 29 -1.84 30.35 3.63
CA GLU A 29 -2.43 31.51 2.96
C GLU A 29 -2.80 31.19 1.49
N ALA A 30 -1.93 30.45 0.77
CA ALA A 30 -2.21 30.01 -0.60
C ALA A 30 -3.43 29.09 -0.67
N PHE A 31 -3.52 28.11 0.22
CA PHE A 31 -4.63 27.17 0.29
C PHE A 31 -5.95 27.86 0.64
N ALA A 32 -5.95 28.77 1.63
CA ALA A 32 -7.14 29.54 1.99
C ALA A 32 -7.69 30.34 0.80
N ARG A 33 -6.79 30.97 0.01
CA ARG A 33 -7.19 31.71 -1.21
C ARG A 33 -7.73 30.81 -2.30
N LEU A 34 -7.07 29.70 -2.58
CA LEU A 34 -7.52 28.75 -3.61
C LEU A 34 -8.91 28.21 -3.29
N ALA A 35 -9.15 27.87 -2.02
CA ALA A 35 -10.45 27.44 -1.53
C ALA A 35 -11.51 28.55 -1.69
N ALA A 36 -11.19 29.79 -1.30
CA ALA A 36 -12.12 30.93 -1.43
C ALA A 36 -12.44 31.28 -2.89
N ALA A 37 -11.47 31.13 -3.79
CA ALA A 37 -11.61 31.41 -5.22
C ALA A 37 -12.24 30.25 -6.01
N GLY A 38 -12.48 29.09 -5.39
CA GLY A 38 -12.94 27.88 -6.08
C GLY A 38 -11.92 27.33 -7.09
N VAL A 39 -10.63 27.67 -6.93
CA VAL A 39 -9.56 27.22 -7.82
C VAL A 39 -9.11 25.82 -7.39
N ALA A 40 -9.07 24.91 -8.37
CA ALA A 40 -8.92 23.47 -8.11
C ALA A 40 -7.50 23.02 -7.72
N GLY A 41 -6.48 23.88 -7.70
CA GLY A 41 -5.16 23.42 -7.25
C GLY A 41 -4.02 24.44 -7.22
N LEU A 42 -2.94 24.03 -6.55
CA LEU A 42 -1.65 24.69 -6.46
C LEU A 42 -0.61 23.86 -7.21
N ARG A 43 0.15 24.50 -8.11
CA ARG A 43 1.29 23.88 -8.78
C ARG A 43 2.60 24.45 -8.23
N LEU A 44 3.49 23.56 -7.79
CA LEU A 44 4.81 23.90 -7.29
C LEU A 44 5.86 23.63 -8.36
N PRO A 45 6.61 24.65 -8.83
CA PRO A 45 7.75 24.42 -9.71
C PRO A 45 8.88 23.69 -8.97
N ALA A 46 9.91 23.29 -9.71
CA ALA A 46 11.11 22.70 -9.12
C ALA A 46 11.70 23.59 -8.01
N GLY A 47 12.09 22.99 -6.89
CA GLY A 47 12.55 23.70 -5.71
C GLY A 47 12.40 22.88 -4.43
N ILE A 48 13.06 23.32 -3.35
CA ILE A 48 12.96 22.68 -2.03
C ILE A 48 12.13 23.59 -1.11
N TYR A 49 10.94 23.14 -0.75
CA TYR A 49 9.99 23.86 0.08
C TYR A 49 10.02 23.30 1.49
N ARG A 50 10.69 24.00 2.41
CA ARG A 50 10.72 23.56 3.81
C ARG A 50 9.44 23.94 4.52
N VAL A 51 8.97 23.06 5.40
CA VAL A 51 7.75 23.26 6.19
C VAL A 51 7.98 22.84 7.64
N SER A 52 7.56 23.68 8.58
CA SER A 52 7.69 23.42 10.02
C SER A 52 6.50 22.68 10.64
N ARG A 53 5.38 22.57 9.92
CA ARG A 53 4.14 21.95 10.43
C ARG A 53 3.27 21.36 9.33
N THR A 54 2.29 20.53 9.73
CA THR A 54 1.32 19.90 8.84
C THR A 54 0.69 20.91 7.90
N LEU A 55 0.68 20.58 6.60
CA LEU A 55 -0.05 21.33 5.60
C LEU A 55 -1.49 20.79 5.49
N GLU A 56 -2.46 21.57 5.98
CA GLU A 56 -3.89 21.28 5.85
C GLU A 56 -4.37 21.66 4.43
N LEU A 57 -4.48 20.67 3.55
CA LEU A 57 -4.92 20.85 2.18
C LEU A 57 -6.46 20.90 2.11
N PRO A 58 -7.09 21.99 1.63
CA PRO A 58 -8.53 22.10 1.61
C PRO A 58 -9.22 21.10 0.67
N THR A 59 -10.46 20.74 0.98
CA THR A 59 -11.28 19.86 0.13
C THR A 59 -11.34 20.36 -1.31
N GLY A 60 -11.21 19.45 -2.27
CA GLY A 60 -11.22 19.78 -3.71
C GLY A 60 -9.96 20.45 -4.26
N VAL A 61 -9.12 21.04 -3.41
CA VAL A 61 -7.83 21.63 -3.84
C VAL A 61 -6.80 20.54 -4.10
N SER A 62 -6.20 20.58 -5.28
CA SER A 62 -5.14 19.68 -5.72
C SER A 62 -3.76 20.29 -5.46
N LEU A 63 -2.77 19.47 -5.21
CA LEU A 63 -1.38 19.85 -5.07
C LEU A 63 -0.54 19.10 -6.10
N LEU A 64 0.06 19.84 -7.01
CA LEU A 64 0.82 19.31 -8.15
C LEU A 64 2.28 19.76 -8.03
N LEU A 65 3.19 18.81 -7.86
CA LEU A 65 4.62 19.07 -7.75
C LEU A 65 5.28 18.76 -9.09
N ASP A 66 5.94 19.76 -9.69
CA ASP A 66 6.73 19.53 -10.89
C ASP A 66 7.94 18.61 -10.59
N PRO A 67 8.51 17.95 -11.61
CA PRO A 67 9.76 17.23 -11.45
C PRO A 67 10.84 18.10 -10.78
N GLY A 68 11.43 17.61 -9.69
CA GLY A 68 12.42 18.35 -8.88
C GLY A 68 11.82 19.24 -7.78
N ALA A 69 10.49 19.33 -7.66
CA ALA A 69 9.83 19.95 -6.50
C ALA A 69 9.82 18.98 -5.31
N ARG A 70 10.22 19.47 -4.13
CA ARG A 70 10.29 18.69 -2.89
C ARG A 70 9.70 19.47 -1.73
N ILE A 71 8.75 18.90 -1.00
CA ILE A 71 8.28 19.45 0.28
C ILE A 71 9.02 18.69 1.39
N VAL A 72 9.75 19.41 2.25
CA VAL A 72 10.68 18.79 3.22
C VAL A 72 10.38 19.25 4.64
N ALA A 73 10.25 18.30 5.55
CA ALA A 73 10.04 18.57 6.97
C ALA A 73 11.24 19.31 7.56
N MET A 74 10.99 20.37 8.31
CA MET A 74 12.02 20.97 9.16
C MET A 74 12.21 20.15 10.45
N PRO A 75 13.38 20.26 11.11
CA PRO A 75 13.57 19.66 12.43
C PRO A 75 12.54 20.14 13.44
N ARG A 76 12.06 19.24 14.30
CA ARG A 76 11.00 19.50 15.29
C ARG A 76 9.67 19.90 14.62
N PHE A 77 9.32 19.17 13.57
CA PHE A 77 8.07 19.36 12.84
C PHE A 77 6.86 19.28 13.78
N ALA A 78 5.93 20.22 13.66
CA ALA A 78 4.73 20.28 14.48
C ALA A 78 3.51 19.66 13.76
N GLY A 79 3.00 18.56 14.29
CA GLY A 79 1.87 17.82 13.74
C GLY A 79 2.23 16.37 13.40
N GLU A 80 1.27 15.64 12.85
CA GLU A 80 1.40 14.19 12.63
C GLU A 80 1.65 13.80 11.17
N ALA A 81 1.39 14.70 10.22
CA ALA A 81 1.48 14.42 8.79
C ALA A 81 2.17 15.56 8.04
N MET A 82 2.93 15.27 6.99
CA MET A 82 3.46 16.31 6.10
C MET A 82 2.32 17.05 5.41
N ILE A 83 1.38 16.28 4.85
CA ILE A 83 0.17 16.79 4.22
C ILE A 83 -1.03 16.05 4.79
N ARG A 84 -2.02 16.82 5.27
CA ARG A 84 -3.30 16.29 5.69
C ARG A 84 -4.40 16.88 4.83
N LYS A 85 -5.25 16.02 4.27
CA LYS A 85 -6.40 16.44 3.50
C LYS A 85 -7.57 16.77 4.44
N GLN A 86 -8.23 17.90 4.21
CA GLN A 86 -9.50 18.18 4.88
C GLN A 86 -10.56 17.15 4.47
N ARG A 87 -11.44 16.81 5.42
CA ARG A 87 -12.55 15.89 5.15
C ARG A 87 -13.48 16.49 4.09
N CYS A 88 -13.97 15.66 3.18
CA CYS A 88 -14.94 16.09 2.19
C CYS A 88 -16.37 15.68 2.58
N GLN A 89 -17.35 16.36 1.98
CA GLN A 89 -18.73 15.87 2.00
C GLN A 89 -18.86 14.64 1.11
N THR A 90 -19.89 13.83 1.36
CA THR A 90 -20.19 12.67 0.53
C THR A 90 -20.28 13.06 -0.95
N HIS A 91 -19.63 12.28 -1.81
CA HIS A 91 -19.56 12.38 -3.28
C HIS A 91 -18.80 13.60 -3.82
N ALA A 92 -18.28 14.48 -2.95
CA ALA A 92 -17.44 15.58 -3.36
C ALA A 92 -16.12 15.08 -3.96
N TRP A 93 -15.62 15.77 -4.98
CA TRP A 93 -14.29 15.52 -5.51
C TRP A 93 -13.23 15.95 -4.48
N GLY A 94 -12.36 15.02 -4.09
CA GLY A 94 -11.28 15.22 -3.13
C GLY A 94 -10.07 15.95 -3.71
N GLY A 95 -9.96 16.14 -5.02
CA GLY A 95 -8.75 16.73 -5.62
C GLY A 95 -7.68 15.68 -5.89
N ARG A 96 -6.45 16.14 -6.10
CA ARG A 96 -5.30 15.29 -6.42
C ARG A 96 -4.04 15.73 -5.70
N ILE A 97 -3.21 14.80 -5.24
CA ILE A 97 -1.82 15.07 -4.82
C ILE A 97 -0.91 14.29 -5.77
N SER A 98 -0.03 14.96 -6.51
CA SER A 98 0.82 14.23 -7.46
C SER A 98 2.12 14.91 -7.83
N GLY A 99 3.08 14.11 -8.29
CA GLY A 99 4.38 14.58 -8.74
C GLY A 99 5.37 14.80 -7.60
N GLY A 100 6.62 15.08 -7.95
CA GLY A 100 7.69 15.46 -7.03
C GLY A 100 7.87 14.52 -5.82
N MET A 101 8.26 15.12 -4.69
CA MET A 101 8.59 14.39 -3.47
C MET A 101 8.05 15.07 -2.21
N ILE A 102 7.61 14.26 -1.25
CA ILE A 102 7.36 14.64 0.14
C ILE A 102 8.40 13.92 1.00
N ASP A 103 9.13 14.68 1.82
CA ASP A 103 10.24 14.19 2.64
C ASP A 103 9.97 14.50 4.11
N GLY A 104 9.79 13.45 4.91
CA GLY A 104 9.49 13.53 6.34
C GLY A 104 10.71 13.89 7.20
N GLY A 105 11.91 14.00 6.62
CA GLY A 105 13.12 14.38 7.35
C GLY A 105 13.50 13.39 8.46
N LYS A 106 13.17 12.10 8.27
CA LYS A 106 13.42 11.00 9.22
C LYS A 106 12.74 11.20 10.57
N GLN A 107 11.54 11.77 10.55
CA GLN A 107 10.73 12.01 11.75
C GLN A 107 9.56 11.02 11.81
N ASP A 108 9.01 10.81 13.01
CA ASP A 108 7.83 9.98 13.27
C ASP A 108 6.55 10.67 12.73
N LEU A 109 6.44 10.71 11.41
CA LEU A 109 5.41 11.39 10.65
C LEU A 109 4.71 10.45 9.68
N ILE A 110 3.50 10.85 9.31
CA ILE A 110 2.76 10.35 8.16
C ILE A 110 3.14 11.22 6.95
N GLY A 111 3.37 10.63 5.77
CA GLY A 111 3.58 11.42 4.55
C GLY A 111 2.30 12.12 4.12
N ILE A 112 1.30 11.36 3.70
CA ILE A 112 -0.02 11.88 3.33
C ILE A 112 -1.09 11.23 4.21
N HIS A 113 -1.90 12.05 4.87
CA HIS A 113 -3.10 11.58 5.59
C HIS A 113 -4.38 12.09 4.94
N VAL A 114 -5.28 11.18 4.61
CA VAL A 114 -6.60 11.45 4.02
C VAL A 114 -7.71 10.94 4.95
N PRO A 115 -8.10 11.68 5.99
CA PRO A 115 -9.03 11.20 7.04
C PRO A 115 -10.48 10.95 6.58
N GLY A 116 -10.87 11.32 5.37
CA GLY A 116 -12.26 11.16 4.93
C GLY A 116 -12.47 11.82 3.59
N ALA A 117 -11.95 11.16 2.56
CA ALA A 117 -12.14 11.59 1.17
C ALA A 117 -13.04 10.62 0.42
N CYS A 118 -13.80 11.23 -0.47
CA CYS A 118 -14.48 10.60 -1.59
C CYS A 118 -13.71 11.05 -2.83
N ARG A 119 -13.47 10.15 -3.79
CA ARG A 119 -13.03 10.50 -5.14
C ARG A 119 -11.76 11.36 -5.16
N MET A 120 -10.61 10.75 -4.94
CA MET A 120 -9.32 11.46 -4.88
C MET A 120 -8.21 10.63 -5.51
N ASP A 121 -7.23 11.30 -6.11
CA ASP A 121 -6.02 10.66 -6.63
C ASP A 121 -4.77 11.05 -5.83
N ILE A 122 -3.94 10.06 -5.48
CA ILE A 122 -2.55 10.25 -5.08
C ILE A 122 -1.69 9.55 -6.13
N ALA A 123 -0.91 10.31 -6.90
CA ALA A 123 -0.29 9.74 -8.09
C ALA A 123 1.14 10.22 -8.37
N ASP A 124 1.98 9.34 -8.91
CA ASP A 124 3.27 9.69 -9.52
C ASP A 124 4.16 10.51 -8.56
N ILE A 125 4.21 10.13 -7.27
CA ILE A 125 4.87 10.88 -6.19
C ILE A 125 5.77 9.97 -5.35
N GLU A 126 6.89 10.53 -4.88
CA GLU A 126 7.76 9.90 -3.88
C GLU A 126 7.45 10.43 -2.48
N ILE A 127 7.32 9.52 -1.52
CA ILE A 127 7.13 9.82 -0.10
C ILE A 127 8.29 9.17 0.64
N VAL A 128 9.21 9.98 1.14
CA VAL A 128 10.45 9.50 1.75
C VAL A 128 10.55 9.88 3.21
N ASP A 129 11.19 9.01 4.00
CA ASP A 129 11.60 9.28 5.38
C ASP A 129 10.47 9.75 6.33
N CYS A 130 9.24 9.32 6.04
CA CYS A 130 8.09 9.41 6.94
C CYS A 130 8.00 8.11 7.74
N LEU A 131 8.50 8.11 8.98
CA LEU A 131 8.79 6.88 9.72
C LEU A 131 7.55 6.17 10.28
N ARG A 132 6.42 6.88 10.44
CA ARG A 132 5.17 6.31 10.97
C ARG A 132 4.37 5.64 9.87
N LYS A 133 4.01 6.40 8.84
CA LYS A 133 3.28 5.89 7.68
C LYS A 133 3.69 6.63 6.41
N GLY A 134 3.73 5.93 5.28
CA GLY A 134 3.87 6.60 3.99
C GLY A 134 2.58 7.33 3.63
N ILE A 135 1.52 6.55 3.43
CA ILE A 135 0.16 7.06 3.16
C ILE A 135 -0.82 6.42 4.15
N TYR A 136 -1.71 7.24 4.70
CA TYR A 136 -2.85 6.79 5.49
C TYR A 136 -4.14 7.34 4.90
N ILE A 137 -5.07 6.46 4.55
CA ILE A 137 -6.38 6.80 4.02
C ILE A 137 -7.44 6.29 5.00
N GLY A 138 -8.29 7.22 5.41
CA GLY A 138 -9.35 7.07 6.39
C GLY A 138 -8.91 7.33 7.82
N LEU A 139 -9.64 6.73 8.76
CA LEU A 139 -9.58 7.04 10.20
C LEU A 139 -9.70 5.78 11.05
N PRO A 140 -9.27 5.85 12.33
CA PRO A 140 -9.41 4.77 13.27
C PRO A 140 -10.84 4.23 13.35
N VAL A 141 -11.00 2.91 13.37
CA VAL A 141 -12.29 2.23 13.58
C VAL A 141 -13.02 2.84 14.79
N GLY A 142 -14.26 3.27 14.58
CA GLY A 142 -15.10 3.92 15.59
C GLY A 142 -15.34 5.40 15.34
N GLU A 143 -14.51 6.05 14.51
CA GLU A 143 -14.85 7.36 13.95
C GLU A 143 -15.88 7.20 12.81
N LYS A 144 -17.06 7.83 12.93
CA LYS A 144 -18.18 7.67 11.99
C LYS A 144 -17.97 8.37 10.64
N THR A 145 -17.04 7.89 9.82
CA THR A 145 -16.88 8.37 8.43
C THR A 145 -16.29 7.28 7.55
N TRP A 146 -16.97 6.98 6.45
CA TRP A 146 -16.46 6.10 5.39
C TRP A 146 -15.90 6.95 4.24
N GLY A 147 -14.76 6.52 3.69
CA GLY A 147 -14.24 7.02 2.42
C GLY A 147 -14.54 6.06 1.26
N TYR A 148 -14.45 6.54 0.02
CA TYR A 148 -14.50 5.66 -1.16
C TYR A 148 -13.84 6.29 -2.38
N GLU A 149 -13.49 5.46 -3.37
CA GLU A 149 -12.91 5.89 -4.65
C GLU A 149 -11.63 6.72 -4.47
N VAL A 150 -10.73 6.28 -3.58
CA VAL A 150 -9.41 6.89 -3.38
C VAL A 150 -8.34 6.09 -4.10
N SER A 151 -7.85 6.62 -5.22
CA SER A 151 -6.88 5.93 -6.07
C SER A 151 -5.44 6.29 -5.73
N VAL A 152 -4.55 5.30 -5.63
CA VAL A 152 -3.11 5.48 -5.42
C VAL A 152 -2.35 4.82 -6.58
N ARG A 153 -1.61 5.60 -7.38
CA ARG A 153 -0.89 5.06 -8.56
C ARG A 153 0.52 5.58 -8.72
N GLY A 154 1.48 4.70 -9.04
CA GLY A 154 2.84 5.14 -9.39
C GLY A 154 3.56 5.79 -8.21
N VAL A 155 3.30 5.30 -6.99
CA VAL A 155 3.82 5.88 -5.75
C VAL A 155 4.99 5.07 -5.23
N ARG A 156 6.00 5.75 -4.67
CA ARG A 156 7.04 5.12 -3.87
C ARG A 156 6.99 5.66 -2.45
N CYS A 157 6.71 4.81 -1.46
CA CYS A 157 6.93 5.10 -0.05
C CYS A 157 8.23 4.44 0.38
N ALA A 158 9.25 5.20 0.79
CA ALA A 158 10.55 4.64 1.13
C ALA A 158 11.19 5.29 2.35
N ILE A 159 11.74 4.46 3.24
CA ILE A 159 12.66 4.91 4.27
C ILE A 159 14.08 4.72 3.74
N ASP A 160 14.96 5.69 4.03
CA ASP A 160 16.39 5.60 3.74
C ASP A 160 17.00 4.32 4.34
N MET A 161 17.95 3.72 3.61
CA MET A 161 18.51 2.39 3.86
C MET A 161 19.25 2.24 5.20
N GLN A 162 19.49 3.34 5.91
CA GLN A 162 20.20 3.37 7.20
C GLN A 162 19.30 3.83 8.35
N THR A 163 18.00 4.02 8.11
CA THR A 163 17.08 4.64 9.06
C THR A 163 16.05 3.64 9.55
N ARG A 164 15.92 3.49 10.87
CA ARG A 164 14.92 2.60 11.47
C ARG A 164 13.52 3.22 11.39
N HIS A 165 12.52 2.40 11.04
CA HIS A 165 11.11 2.80 11.04
C HIS A 165 10.56 2.97 12.46
N ALA A 166 9.44 3.67 12.61
CA ALA A 166 8.74 3.72 13.90
C ALA A 166 8.08 2.36 14.23
N PRO A 167 7.93 1.97 15.51
CA PRO A 167 7.21 0.75 15.87
C PRO A 167 5.78 0.75 15.29
N GLY A 168 5.37 -0.36 14.69
CA GLY A 168 4.04 -0.48 14.09
C GLY A 168 3.84 0.36 12.82
N SER A 169 4.93 0.82 12.19
CA SER A 169 4.85 1.64 10.98
C SER A 169 4.18 0.91 9.81
N VAL A 170 3.49 1.66 8.95
CA VAL A 170 2.79 1.11 7.77
C VAL A 170 3.06 1.93 6.52
N GLY A 171 3.54 1.30 5.44
CA GLY A 171 3.81 2.03 4.20
C GLY A 171 2.55 2.61 3.55
N LEU A 172 1.52 1.78 3.37
CA LEU A 172 0.21 2.16 2.85
C LEU A 172 -0.89 1.60 3.76
N HIS A 173 -1.70 2.46 4.36
CA HIS A 173 -2.75 2.07 5.28
C HIS A 173 -4.12 2.56 4.79
N TYR A 174 -5.02 1.63 4.48
CA TYR A 174 -6.43 1.88 4.18
C TYR A 174 -7.29 1.45 5.38
N GLU A 175 -8.03 2.38 5.98
CA GLU A 175 -8.92 2.11 7.12
C GLU A 175 -10.28 2.80 6.92
N GLN A 176 -11.39 2.05 6.96
CA GLN A 176 -12.73 2.55 6.66
C GLN A 176 -12.88 3.24 5.28
N VAL A 177 -12.28 2.67 4.23
CA VAL A 177 -12.38 3.18 2.84
C VAL A 177 -12.63 2.07 1.81
N THR A 178 -13.60 2.23 0.92
CA THR A 178 -14.00 1.19 -0.05
C THR A 178 -13.84 1.62 -1.51
N ASP A 179 -14.10 0.72 -2.45
CA ASP A 179 -14.22 1.02 -3.89
C ASP A 179 -13.01 1.77 -4.45
N SER A 180 -11.82 1.41 -3.97
CA SER A 180 -10.59 2.13 -4.24
C SER A 180 -9.58 1.27 -4.99
N TYR A 181 -8.68 1.95 -5.72
CA TYR A 181 -7.71 1.32 -6.61
C TYR A 181 -6.28 1.70 -6.25
N VAL A 182 -5.41 0.69 -6.10
CA VAL A 182 -3.97 0.86 -5.90
C VAL A 182 -3.24 0.18 -7.04
N SER A 183 -2.31 0.88 -7.69
CA SER A 183 -1.55 0.34 -8.83
C SER A 183 -0.11 0.84 -8.88
N GLN A 184 0.85 -0.05 -9.19
CA GLN A 184 2.25 0.33 -9.43
C GLN A 184 2.87 1.08 -8.24
N VAL A 185 2.82 0.47 -7.05
CA VAL A 185 3.31 1.07 -5.81
C VAL A 185 4.51 0.29 -5.28
N VAL A 186 5.55 1.00 -4.83
CA VAL A 186 6.70 0.41 -4.17
C VAL A 186 6.78 0.91 -2.73
N ILE A 187 6.90 -0.01 -1.78
CA ILE A 187 6.93 0.26 -0.34
C ILE A 187 8.22 -0.33 0.24
N ILE A 188 9.03 0.51 0.88
CA ILE A 188 10.36 0.15 1.35
C ILE A 188 10.54 0.56 2.80
N GLY A 189 10.86 -0.42 3.65
CA GLY A 189 11.38 -0.16 5.00
C GLY A 189 10.37 -0.07 6.13
N TYR A 190 9.10 -0.35 5.89
CA TYR A 190 8.06 -0.32 6.93
C TYR A 190 7.89 -1.69 7.61
N GLU A 191 7.46 -1.69 8.88
CA GLU A 191 7.13 -2.92 9.64
C GLU A 191 6.02 -3.74 8.96
N THR A 192 5.02 -3.04 8.43
CA THR A 192 3.98 -3.56 7.55
C THR A 192 3.98 -2.80 6.24
N GLY A 193 4.03 -3.50 5.11
CA GLY A 193 3.98 -2.85 3.80
C GLY A 193 2.64 -2.19 3.54
N VAL A 194 1.62 -3.03 3.36
CA VAL A 194 0.23 -2.63 3.16
C VAL A 194 -0.62 -3.13 4.32
N ALA A 195 -1.41 -2.24 4.93
CA ALA A 195 -2.51 -2.60 5.82
C ALA A 195 -3.83 -2.20 5.17
N ALA A 196 -4.59 -3.18 4.69
CA ALA A 196 -5.92 -3.00 4.15
C ALA A 196 -6.93 -3.44 5.20
N GLU A 197 -7.42 -2.49 6.00
CA GLU A 197 -8.42 -2.68 7.05
C GLU A 197 -9.82 -2.22 6.59
N SER A 198 -10.06 -2.34 5.28
CA SER A 198 -11.26 -1.85 4.61
C SER A 198 -11.64 -2.78 3.46
N SER A 199 -12.89 -2.75 3.02
CA SER A 199 -13.45 -3.75 2.11
C SER A 199 -13.55 -3.28 0.66
N SER A 200 -13.62 -4.23 -0.28
CA SER A 200 -13.86 -3.97 -1.70
C SER A 200 -12.83 -3.06 -2.37
N ASN A 201 -11.56 -3.24 -2.06
CA ASN A 201 -10.46 -2.50 -2.68
C ASN A 201 -9.63 -3.37 -3.62
N ASP A 202 -9.05 -2.78 -4.65
CA ASP A 202 -8.23 -3.47 -5.65
C ASP A 202 -6.77 -3.01 -5.57
N PHE A 203 -5.87 -3.91 -5.20
CA PHE A 203 -4.43 -3.70 -5.13
C PHE A 203 -3.74 -4.43 -6.29
N SER A 204 -2.98 -3.71 -7.10
CA SER A 204 -2.30 -4.27 -8.26
C SER A 204 -0.84 -3.83 -8.36
N GLN A 205 0.06 -4.77 -8.66
CA GLN A 205 1.49 -4.46 -8.87
C GLN A 205 2.11 -3.66 -7.71
N VAL A 206 1.79 -4.06 -6.47
CA VAL A 206 2.38 -3.46 -5.26
C VAL A 206 3.59 -4.30 -4.83
N HIS A 207 4.77 -3.70 -4.73
CA HIS A 207 6.00 -4.35 -4.29
C HIS A 207 6.39 -3.83 -2.91
N VAL A 208 6.49 -4.75 -1.95
CA VAL A 208 6.92 -4.45 -0.58
C VAL A 208 8.23 -5.17 -0.31
N TRP A 209 9.23 -4.47 0.19
CA TRP A 209 10.48 -5.05 0.67
C TRP A 209 11.15 -4.21 1.75
N SER A 210 12.19 -4.76 2.40
CA SER A 210 12.95 -4.03 3.42
C SER A 210 14.39 -4.58 3.55
N VAL A 211 15.21 -3.89 4.34
CA VAL A 211 16.54 -4.32 4.78
C VAL A 211 16.62 -4.31 6.31
N PRO A 212 17.52 -5.10 6.92
CA PRO A 212 17.62 -5.20 8.38
C PRO A 212 17.83 -3.87 9.12
N ALA A 213 18.49 -2.90 8.49
CA ALA A 213 18.72 -1.56 9.06
C ALA A 213 17.42 -0.79 9.34
N HIS A 214 16.35 -1.05 8.58
CA HIS A 214 15.05 -0.44 8.84
C HIS A 214 14.37 -0.98 10.10
N GLY A 215 14.67 -2.21 10.52
CA GLY A 215 13.86 -2.98 11.45
C GLY A 215 13.09 -4.12 10.76
N PRO A 216 12.31 -4.91 11.51
CA PRO A 216 11.65 -6.10 10.99
C PRO A 216 10.52 -5.78 10.01
N LEU A 217 10.50 -6.44 8.86
CA LEU A 217 9.34 -6.49 7.98
C LEU A 217 8.48 -7.72 8.36
N LYS A 218 7.59 -7.54 9.34
CA LYS A 218 6.82 -8.65 9.92
C LYS A 218 5.80 -9.21 8.96
N ARG A 219 5.21 -8.35 8.14
CA ARG A 219 4.20 -8.73 7.15
C ARG A 219 4.24 -7.79 5.95
N ASN A 220 4.31 -8.31 4.72
CA ASN A 220 4.26 -7.44 3.54
C ASN A 220 2.83 -6.90 3.34
N PHE A 221 1.83 -7.77 3.45
CA PHE A 221 0.42 -7.43 3.29
C PHE A 221 -0.39 -7.92 4.49
N TYR A 222 -1.09 -7.00 5.15
CA TYR A 222 -2.14 -7.29 6.12
C TYR A 222 -3.50 -7.08 5.45
N CYS A 223 -4.11 -8.17 5.01
CA CYS A 223 -5.36 -8.22 4.27
C CYS A 223 -6.51 -8.42 5.27
N ASN A 224 -6.92 -7.34 5.92
CA ASN A 224 -7.97 -7.29 6.94
C ASN A 224 -9.30 -6.71 6.39
N GLY A 225 -9.40 -6.60 5.07
CA GLY A 225 -10.57 -6.16 4.32
C GLY A 225 -11.43 -7.31 3.80
N TRP A 226 -12.74 -7.06 3.66
CA TRP A 226 -13.66 -8.04 3.07
C TRP A 226 -13.66 -7.91 1.54
N GLY A 227 -13.38 -9.00 0.83
CA GLY A 227 -13.56 -9.03 -0.62
C GLY A 227 -12.57 -8.21 -1.45
N ASP A 228 -11.39 -7.86 -0.91
CA ASP A 228 -10.37 -7.14 -1.68
C ASP A 228 -9.76 -8.02 -2.78
N SER A 229 -9.21 -7.38 -3.81
CA SER A 229 -8.39 -8.02 -4.82
C SER A 229 -6.92 -7.65 -4.66
N TYR A 230 -6.04 -8.62 -4.85
CA TYR A 230 -4.59 -8.46 -4.91
C TYR A 230 -4.09 -9.13 -6.20
N SER A 231 -3.58 -8.34 -7.13
CA SER A 231 -3.15 -8.81 -8.45
C SER A 231 -1.69 -8.47 -8.68
N GLN A 232 -0.86 -9.46 -8.97
CA GLN A 232 0.57 -9.27 -9.25
C GLN A 232 1.32 -8.51 -8.14
N CYS A 233 0.85 -8.62 -6.89
CA CYS A 233 1.51 -8.03 -5.74
C CYS A 233 2.73 -8.86 -5.35
N TYR A 234 3.78 -8.21 -4.89
CA TYR A 234 5.07 -8.81 -4.60
C TYR A 234 5.48 -8.59 -3.14
N ALA A 235 5.40 -9.66 -2.37
CA ALA A 235 5.95 -9.75 -1.02
C ALA A 235 7.40 -10.24 -1.07
N ASP A 236 8.35 -9.34 -0.96
CA ASP A 236 9.78 -9.64 -1.07
C ASP A 236 10.43 -9.60 0.31
N ALA A 237 10.83 -10.79 0.76
CA ALA A 237 11.62 -11.06 1.95
C ALA A 237 11.09 -10.42 3.25
N PRO A 238 9.92 -10.83 3.76
CA PRO A 238 9.57 -10.57 5.16
C PRO A 238 10.62 -11.21 6.09
N PHE A 239 10.94 -10.54 7.19
CA PHE A 239 11.86 -11.05 8.21
C PHE A 239 11.54 -10.43 9.58
N ASP A 240 11.70 -11.22 10.65
CA ASP A 240 11.50 -10.75 12.03
C ASP A 240 12.41 -11.48 13.04
N GLU A 241 13.73 -11.26 12.95
CA GLU A 241 14.70 -11.75 13.94
C GLU A 241 14.58 -13.27 14.23
N GLY A 242 14.37 -14.08 13.18
CA GLY A 242 14.20 -15.53 13.31
C GLY A 242 12.79 -16.00 13.72
N ARG A 243 11.85 -15.09 13.93
CA ARG A 243 10.42 -15.40 14.15
C ARG A 243 9.67 -15.52 12.83
N GLU A 244 8.50 -16.15 12.89
CA GLU A 244 7.61 -16.25 11.74
C GLU A 244 7.18 -14.88 11.24
N CYS A 245 7.23 -14.73 9.92
CA CYS A 245 6.90 -13.51 9.20
C CYS A 245 6.17 -13.87 7.90
N TYR A 246 5.41 -12.92 7.35
CA TYR A 246 4.35 -13.26 6.41
C TYR A 246 4.43 -12.46 5.11
N GLY A 247 4.27 -13.14 3.97
CA GLY A 247 3.99 -12.43 2.73
C GLY A 247 2.62 -11.76 2.81
N PHE A 248 1.58 -12.57 3.05
CA PHE A 248 0.20 -12.14 3.16
C PHE A 248 -0.43 -12.71 4.43
N VAL A 249 -1.02 -11.86 5.25
CA VAL A 249 -1.88 -12.27 6.38
C VAL A 249 -3.33 -11.98 5.99
N VAL A 250 -4.13 -13.03 5.81
CA VAL A 250 -5.53 -12.95 5.39
C VAL A 250 -6.43 -13.08 6.61
N ASN A 251 -6.96 -11.95 7.06
CA ASN A 251 -7.73 -11.86 8.30
C ASN A 251 -9.26 -11.77 8.09
N ARG A 252 -9.68 -11.54 6.85
CA ARG A 252 -11.09 -11.45 6.44
C ARG A 252 -11.34 -12.28 5.17
N PRO A 253 -12.58 -12.72 4.92
CA PRO A 253 -12.88 -13.65 3.85
C PRO A 253 -13.06 -12.99 2.47
N PHE A 254 -13.22 -13.84 1.46
CA PHE A 254 -13.52 -13.50 0.07
C PHE A 254 -12.46 -12.67 -0.67
N ASN A 255 -11.26 -12.57 -0.09
CA ASN A 255 -10.13 -11.94 -0.73
C ASN A 255 -9.65 -12.76 -1.95
N ARG A 256 -9.24 -12.07 -3.01
CA ARG A 256 -8.81 -12.67 -4.28
C ARG A 256 -7.35 -12.31 -4.55
N PHE A 257 -6.49 -13.32 -4.69
CA PHE A 257 -5.06 -13.18 -4.92
C PHE A 257 -4.69 -13.84 -6.26
N THR A 258 -4.28 -13.04 -7.23
CA THR A 258 -3.98 -13.52 -8.58
C THR A 258 -2.57 -13.13 -8.99
N GLY A 259 -1.72 -14.11 -9.34
CA GLY A 259 -0.36 -13.86 -9.84
C GLY A 259 0.55 -13.16 -8.83
N CYS A 260 0.24 -13.22 -7.54
CA CYS A 260 1.06 -12.63 -6.49
C CYS A 260 2.34 -13.44 -6.27
N ARG A 261 3.36 -12.81 -5.72
CA ARG A 261 4.70 -13.39 -5.54
C ARG A 261 5.12 -13.28 -4.09
N VAL A 262 5.72 -14.34 -3.56
CA VAL A 262 6.44 -14.33 -2.29
C VAL A 262 7.87 -14.78 -2.54
N TYR A 263 8.83 -13.96 -2.13
CA TYR A 263 10.24 -14.26 -2.30
C TYR A 263 10.97 -14.33 -0.97
N SER A 264 11.81 -15.35 -0.83
CA SER A 264 12.72 -15.52 0.29
C SER A 264 14.15 -15.32 -0.21
N ASN A 265 14.84 -14.30 0.33
CA ASN A 265 16.17 -13.89 -0.11
C ASN A 265 17.17 -13.80 1.06
N ASN A 266 18.32 -13.17 0.84
CA ASN A 266 19.42 -13.03 1.80
C ASN A 266 19.07 -12.28 3.11
N TYR A 267 17.95 -11.55 3.16
CA TYR A 267 17.48 -10.87 4.39
C TYR A 267 16.60 -11.76 5.27
N THR A 268 16.11 -12.88 4.74
CA THR A 268 15.22 -13.79 5.46
C THR A 268 15.99 -14.79 6.33
N PHE A 269 15.26 -15.48 7.21
CA PHE A 269 15.77 -16.61 7.98
C PHE A 269 15.16 -17.90 7.41
N ASP A 270 15.94 -19.00 7.45
CA ASP A 270 15.44 -20.31 7.00
C ASP A 270 14.22 -20.75 7.81
N ASN A 271 13.19 -21.26 7.14
CA ASN A 271 11.99 -21.80 7.78
C ASN A 271 11.21 -20.79 8.65
N THR A 272 11.25 -19.49 8.32
CA THR A 272 10.45 -18.47 9.02
C THR A 272 9.38 -17.80 8.14
N VAL A 273 9.58 -17.75 6.83
CA VAL A 273 8.64 -17.09 5.92
C VAL A 273 7.43 -17.98 5.65
N VAL A 274 6.23 -17.47 5.89
CA VAL A 274 4.97 -18.05 5.43
C VAL A 274 4.41 -17.19 4.31
N GLY A 275 4.09 -17.82 3.18
CA GLY A 275 3.58 -17.12 2.00
C GLY A 275 2.23 -16.46 2.25
N PHE A 276 1.20 -17.28 2.45
CA PHE A 276 -0.13 -16.86 2.87
C PHE A 276 -0.46 -17.50 4.21
N HIS A 277 -0.68 -16.67 5.23
CA HIS A 277 -1.25 -17.09 6.50
C HIS A 277 -2.73 -16.70 6.54
N ILE A 278 -3.60 -17.70 6.44
CA ILE A 278 -5.04 -17.54 6.46
C ILE A 278 -5.53 -17.77 7.88
N THR A 279 -6.02 -16.71 8.53
CA THR A 279 -6.56 -16.83 9.89
C THR A 279 -7.91 -17.56 9.89
N ALA A 280 -8.43 -17.89 11.07
CA ALA A 280 -9.76 -18.48 11.20
C ALA A 280 -10.89 -17.61 10.61
N SER A 281 -10.68 -16.30 10.46
CA SER A 281 -11.64 -15.37 9.85
C SER A 281 -11.33 -15.03 8.38
N GLY A 282 -10.22 -15.55 7.82
CA GLY A 282 -9.73 -15.24 6.48
C GLY A 282 -10.24 -16.12 5.34
N THR A 283 -11.29 -16.90 5.58
CA THR A 283 -11.69 -18.06 4.76
C THR A 283 -12.31 -17.68 3.40
N HIS A 284 -12.68 -18.66 2.57
CA HIS A 284 -13.36 -18.39 1.27
C HIS A 284 -12.55 -17.53 0.29
N GLY A 285 -11.22 -17.49 0.43
CA GLY A 285 -10.34 -16.76 -0.50
C GLY A 285 -10.04 -17.53 -1.78
N SER A 286 -9.65 -16.80 -2.82
CA SER A 286 -9.17 -17.36 -4.09
C SER A 286 -7.70 -17.03 -4.28
N TYR A 287 -6.89 -18.03 -4.64
CA TYR A 287 -5.44 -17.96 -4.75
C TYR A 287 -5.01 -18.59 -6.08
N LEU A 288 -4.85 -17.76 -7.11
CA LEU A 288 -4.73 -18.19 -8.50
C LEU A 288 -3.37 -17.78 -9.10
N GLY A 289 -2.56 -18.76 -9.50
CA GLY A 289 -1.30 -18.52 -10.19
C GLY A 289 -0.23 -17.80 -9.34
N ASN A 290 -0.32 -17.90 -8.01
CA ASN A 290 0.68 -17.29 -7.13
C ASN A 290 2.01 -18.05 -7.18
N LEU A 291 3.13 -17.31 -7.13
CA LEU A 291 4.49 -17.83 -7.22
C LEU A 291 5.20 -17.68 -5.88
N PHE A 292 5.93 -18.72 -5.49
CA PHE A 292 6.82 -18.73 -4.35
C PHE A 292 8.22 -19.07 -4.84
N THR A 293 9.23 -18.36 -4.36
CA THR A 293 10.61 -18.63 -4.74
C THR A 293 11.53 -18.50 -3.52
N ALA A 294 12.42 -19.46 -3.34
CA ALA A 294 13.33 -19.53 -2.21
C ALA A 294 14.63 -20.24 -2.58
N GLY A 295 15.73 -19.86 -1.90
CA GLY A 295 17.00 -20.59 -1.97
C GLY A 295 17.04 -21.77 -0.99
N THR A 296 18.00 -22.69 -1.21
CA THR A 296 18.19 -23.88 -0.37
C THR A 296 18.57 -23.56 1.08
N GLU A 297 19.20 -22.41 1.32
CA GLU A 297 19.62 -21.93 2.66
C GLU A 297 18.58 -21.02 3.34
N ARG A 298 17.49 -20.69 2.64
CA ARG A 298 16.49 -19.68 3.01
C ARG A 298 15.10 -20.15 2.58
N ARG A 299 14.73 -21.34 3.00
CA ARG A 299 13.51 -22.03 2.58
C ARG A 299 12.29 -21.37 3.18
N ILE A 300 11.21 -21.31 2.40
CA ILE A 300 9.90 -20.83 2.85
C ILE A 300 9.30 -21.92 3.73
N LYS A 301 8.83 -21.56 4.94
CA LYS A 301 8.20 -22.50 5.88
C LYS A 301 6.95 -23.14 5.28
N ALA A 302 6.06 -22.35 4.71
CA ALA A 302 4.87 -22.83 4.04
C ALA A 302 4.40 -21.86 2.96
N ALA A 303 3.94 -22.37 1.82
CA ALA A 303 3.27 -21.54 0.81
C ALA A 303 1.92 -21.03 1.33
N TYR A 304 1.11 -21.94 1.87
CA TYR A 304 -0.17 -21.64 2.52
C TYR A 304 -0.19 -22.27 3.93
N ALA A 305 -0.69 -21.52 4.92
CA ALA A 305 -0.85 -22.00 6.29
C ALA A 305 -2.12 -21.42 6.94
N GLY A 306 -2.65 -22.11 7.96
CA GLY A 306 -3.83 -21.69 8.71
C GLY A 306 -5.13 -22.29 8.20
N SER A 307 -6.24 -21.55 8.29
CA SER A 307 -7.58 -22.03 7.90
C SER A 307 -7.80 -21.96 6.40
N LEU A 308 -7.71 -23.10 5.72
CA LEU A 308 -7.97 -23.20 4.28
C LEU A 308 -9.45 -23.41 3.93
N GLU A 309 -10.36 -23.20 4.88
CA GLU A 309 -11.80 -23.40 4.68
C GLU A 309 -12.31 -22.64 3.45
N ALA A 310 -13.01 -23.37 2.56
CA ALA A 310 -13.57 -22.87 1.31
C ALA A 310 -12.56 -22.15 0.37
N ALA A 311 -11.26 -22.29 0.61
CA ALA A 311 -10.25 -21.66 -0.22
C ALA A 311 -10.17 -22.36 -1.60
N THR A 312 -10.07 -21.57 -2.66
CA THR A 312 -9.69 -22.06 -3.99
C THR A 312 -8.22 -21.74 -4.22
N ILE A 313 -7.38 -22.75 -4.35
CA ILE A 313 -5.94 -22.63 -4.55
C ILE A 313 -5.57 -23.36 -5.83
N LEU A 314 -5.15 -22.61 -6.84
CA LEU A 314 -4.70 -23.15 -8.12
C LEU A 314 -3.36 -22.52 -8.48
N GLY A 315 -2.27 -23.29 -8.53
CA GLY A 315 -0.97 -22.77 -8.93
C GLY A 315 0.24 -23.62 -8.57
N ASN A 316 1.42 -23.03 -8.78
CA ASN A 316 2.71 -23.70 -8.66
C ASN A 316 3.32 -23.52 -7.27
N GLY A 317 2.85 -24.33 -6.31
CA GLY A 317 3.42 -24.44 -4.96
C GLY A 317 4.55 -25.48 -4.81
N TYR A 318 5.05 -26.06 -5.91
CA TYR A 318 5.92 -27.26 -5.87
C TYR A 318 7.43 -26.98 -5.92
N ASP A 319 7.89 -25.75 -5.64
CA ASP A 319 9.32 -25.47 -5.49
C ASP A 319 9.89 -26.34 -4.33
N PRO A 320 11.02 -27.05 -4.54
CA PRO A 320 11.61 -27.91 -3.51
C PRO A 320 11.98 -27.17 -2.22
N ASN A 321 12.16 -25.84 -2.27
CA ASN A 321 12.55 -24.98 -1.16
C ASN A 321 11.35 -24.40 -0.36
N ILE A 322 10.14 -24.93 -0.57
CA ILE A 322 8.95 -24.61 0.24
C ILE A 322 8.66 -25.77 1.19
N LEU A 323 8.75 -25.65 2.51
CA LEU A 323 8.73 -26.84 3.38
C LEU A 323 7.34 -27.47 3.57
N ALA A 324 6.26 -26.68 3.49
CA ALA A 324 4.89 -27.16 3.71
C ALA A 324 3.84 -26.38 2.90
N GLY A 325 2.57 -26.80 3.00
CA GLY A 325 1.44 -26.07 2.41
C GLY A 325 1.45 -25.99 0.89
N ARG A 326 2.03 -27.00 0.20
CA ARG A 326 2.17 -27.06 -1.27
C ARG A 326 0.89 -27.57 -1.96
N GLU A 327 -0.27 -27.12 -1.50
CA GLU A 327 -1.56 -27.69 -1.88
C GLU A 327 -2.13 -27.04 -3.15
N ASN A 328 -2.83 -27.83 -3.95
CA ASN A 328 -3.83 -27.34 -4.90
C ASN A 328 -5.19 -27.79 -4.37
N ARG A 329 -6.16 -26.87 -4.38
CA ARG A 329 -7.49 -27.05 -3.80
C ARG A 329 -8.53 -26.40 -4.70
N ILE A 330 -9.51 -27.18 -5.13
CA ILE A 330 -10.80 -26.67 -5.58
C ILE A 330 -11.77 -27.08 -4.47
N PRO A 331 -12.42 -26.15 -3.77
CA PRO A 331 -13.30 -26.52 -2.67
C PRO A 331 -14.46 -27.36 -3.22
N SER A 332 -14.64 -28.58 -2.70
CA SER A 332 -15.68 -29.50 -3.17
C SER A 332 -16.89 -29.64 -2.23
N ASP A 333 -16.92 -28.97 -1.06
CA ASP A 333 -17.68 -29.57 0.05
C ASP A 333 -18.03 -28.71 1.28
N THR A 334 -17.86 -27.38 1.32
CA THR A 334 -18.40 -26.58 2.45
C THR A 334 -19.81 -26.00 2.22
N GLY A 335 -20.63 -26.60 1.35
CA GLY A 335 -22.07 -26.31 1.31
C GLY A 335 -22.75 -26.19 -0.06
N GLY A 336 -22.05 -26.47 -1.16
CA GLY A 336 -22.66 -26.68 -2.47
C GLY A 336 -22.08 -27.94 -3.07
N ILE A 337 -22.93 -28.87 -3.50
CA ILE A 337 -22.54 -30.11 -4.17
C ILE A 337 -21.57 -29.74 -5.31
N SER A 338 -20.33 -30.24 -5.27
CA SER A 338 -19.47 -30.21 -6.44
C SER A 338 -20.12 -31.08 -7.52
N HIS A 339 -20.66 -30.44 -8.56
CA HIS A 339 -21.14 -31.11 -9.76
C HIS A 339 -20.01 -31.45 -10.74
N VAL A 340 -18.75 -31.23 -10.36
CA VAL A 340 -17.62 -31.71 -11.16
C VAL A 340 -17.44 -33.19 -10.83
N PRO A 341 -17.83 -34.12 -11.72
CA PRO A 341 -17.58 -35.53 -11.49
C PRO A 341 -16.07 -35.75 -11.32
N ARG A 342 -15.69 -36.79 -10.57
CA ARG A 342 -14.30 -37.24 -10.53
C ARG A 342 -13.78 -37.32 -11.96
N LEU A 343 -12.76 -36.52 -12.29
CA LEU A 343 -11.96 -36.75 -13.48
C LEU A 343 -11.18 -38.03 -13.24
N THR A 344 -11.79 -39.16 -13.54
CA THR A 344 -11.07 -40.37 -13.90
C THR A 344 -10.50 -40.12 -15.28
N VAL A 345 -9.19 -39.91 -15.37
CA VAL A 345 -8.47 -40.17 -16.62
C VAL A 345 -8.74 -41.63 -16.92
N GLY A 346 -9.54 -41.89 -17.97
CA GLY A 346 -9.67 -43.25 -18.50
C GLY A 346 -8.29 -43.73 -18.87
N ASP A 347 -8.00 -45.01 -18.65
CA ASP A 347 -6.79 -45.68 -19.12
C ASP A 347 -6.77 -45.73 -20.66
N ASP A 348 -6.76 -44.58 -21.33
CA ASP A 348 -6.46 -44.45 -22.75
C ASP A 348 -4.94 -44.38 -22.88
N ARG A 349 -4.29 -45.51 -22.59
CA ARG A 349 -3.01 -45.78 -23.26
C ARG A 349 -3.34 -45.88 -24.75
N PRO A 350 -2.59 -45.21 -25.64
CA PRO A 350 -2.72 -45.46 -27.06
C PRO A 350 -2.49 -46.95 -27.32
N ASP A 351 -3.47 -47.63 -27.90
CA ASP A 351 -3.32 -49.00 -28.40
C ASP A 351 -2.24 -48.99 -29.51
N PRO A 352 -1.16 -49.78 -29.41
CA PRO A 352 -0.10 -49.82 -30.44
C PRO A 352 -0.53 -50.46 -31.77
N LYS A 353 -1.82 -50.70 -32.02
CA LYS A 353 -2.29 -51.54 -33.14
C LYS A 353 -2.96 -50.82 -34.32
N HIS A 354 -2.65 -49.54 -34.54
CA HIS A 354 -2.95 -48.90 -35.82
C HIS A 354 -1.71 -48.19 -36.37
N GLU A 355 -0.88 -48.98 -37.05
CA GLU A 355 -0.12 -48.56 -38.23
C GLU A 355 -1.04 -48.45 -39.45
#